data_AF-A0A9E3N761-F1
#
_entry.id   AF-A0A9E3N761-F1
#
_cell.length_a   1.000
_cell.length_b   1.000
_cell.length_c   1.000
_cell.angle_alpha   90.00
_cell.angle_beta   90.00
_cell.angle_gamma   90.00
#
_symmetry.space_group_name_H-M   'P 1'
#
loop_
_entity.id
_entity.type
_entity.pdbx_description
1 polymer ?
#
loop_
_entity_poly.entity_id
_entity_poly.type
_entity_poly.pdbx_seq_one_letter_code
_entity_poly.pdbx_strand_id
1 'polypeptide(L)' 'QVDVGFDEQRTSPQELAAVQRAPAASTAAAKCPECGARALRKVDGCLRCDECHHMGGCG' A
#
# COMPACT_ATOMS: atom_id res chain seq x y z
N GLN A 1 13.59 -22.53 -44.11
CA GLN A 1 14.67 -21.54 -44.28
C GLN A 1 13.97 -20.18 -44.24
N VAL A 2 13.56 -19.78 -43.03
CA VAL A 2 14.16 -18.76 -42.15
C VAL A 2 13.94 -17.34 -42.68
N ASP A 3 12.89 -16.68 -42.19
CA ASP A 3 13.08 -15.37 -41.57
C ASP A 3 12.15 -15.30 -40.35
N VAL A 4 12.77 -15.13 -39.19
CA VAL A 4 12.17 -15.17 -37.86
C VAL A 4 11.37 -13.90 -37.65
N GLY A 5 10.09 -14.08 -37.34
CA GLY A 5 9.18 -12.98 -37.13
C GLY A 5 9.50 -12.11 -35.92
N PHE A 6 8.88 -10.95 -35.96
CA PHE A 6 8.24 -10.34 -34.80
C PHE A 6 9.20 -9.90 -33.70
N ASP A 7 9.87 -8.79 -33.97
CA ASP A 7 10.38 -7.98 -32.87
C ASP A 7 10.03 -6.50 -33.07
N GLU A 8 8.72 -6.25 -33.03
CA GLU A 8 8.18 -4.93 -32.75
C GLU A 8 8.23 -4.71 -31.22
N GLN A 9 9.45 -4.70 -30.66
CA GLN A 9 9.78 -4.09 -29.38
C GLN A 9 9.53 -2.58 -29.40
N ARG A 10 8.29 -2.20 -29.70
CA ARG A 10 7.77 -0.88 -29.41
C ARG A 10 7.14 -0.87 -28.02
N THR A 11 7.88 -1.36 -27.02
CA THR A 11 7.60 -0.99 -25.64
C THR A 11 7.99 0.48 -25.48
N SER A 12 7.03 1.34 -25.77
CA SER A 12 7.16 2.79 -25.70
C SER A 12 7.69 3.18 -24.31
N PRO A 13 8.63 4.14 -24.16
CA PRO A 13 9.12 4.62 -22.86
C PRO A 13 8.02 5.23 -21.97
N GLN A 14 6.80 5.31 -22.50
CA GLN A 14 5.59 5.81 -21.85
C GLN A 14 5.02 4.81 -20.83
N GLU A 15 5.35 3.51 -20.91
CA GLU A 15 4.97 2.51 -19.89
C GLU A 15 5.71 2.70 -18.55
N LEU A 16 6.95 3.23 -18.56
CA LEU A 16 7.70 3.49 -17.33
C LEU A 16 7.13 4.65 -16.49
N ALA A 17 6.29 5.51 -17.08
CA ALA A 17 5.66 6.64 -16.39
C ALA A 17 4.38 6.23 -15.64
N ALA A 18 3.74 5.12 -16.00
CA ALA A 18 2.47 4.69 -15.41
C ALA A 18 2.63 4.00 -14.05
N VAL A 19 3.79 3.39 -13.77
CA VAL A 19 4.06 2.68 -12.49
C VAL A 19 4.32 3.66 -11.33
N GLN A 20 4.56 4.94 -11.60
CA GLN A 20 4.97 5.92 -10.59
C GLN A 20 3.80 6.59 -9.83
N ARG A 21 2.56 6.12 -9.99
CA ARG A 21 1.37 6.87 -9.55
C ARG A 21 0.54 6.25 -8.42
N ALA A 22 1.15 5.43 -7.58
CA ALA A 22 0.58 5.19 -6.27
C ALA A 22 1.62 5.60 -5.22
N PRO A 23 1.38 6.64 -4.39
CA PRO A 23 1.89 6.51 -3.03
C PRO A 23 1.27 5.20 -2.54
N ALA A 24 2.09 4.15 -2.42
CA ALA A 24 1.72 3.00 -1.61
C ALA A 24 1.26 3.63 -0.30
N ALA A 25 -0.06 3.63 -0.07
CA ALA A 25 -0.65 4.27 1.08
C ALA A 25 -0.02 3.52 2.25
N SER A 26 1.04 4.12 2.78
CA SER A 26 1.85 3.54 3.82
C SER A 26 0.84 3.20 4.88
N THR A 27 0.59 1.92 5.06
CA THR A 27 -0.27 1.40 6.12
C THR A 27 0.54 1.55 7.40
N ALA A 28 0.99 2.78 7.66
CA ALA A 28 1.66 3.19 8.85
C ALA A 28 0.62 2.95 9.93
N ALA A 29 0.89 1.96 10.78
CA ALA A 29 0.13 1.74 11.99
C ALA A 29 -0.11 3.11 12.63
N ALA A 30 -1.39 3.44 12.78
CA ALA A 30 -1.76 4.76 13.23
C ALA A 30 -1.21 4.96 14.66
N LYS A 31 -0.89 6.20 15.00
CA LYS A 31 -0.47 6.52 16.36
C LYS A 31 -1.70 6.41 17.26
N CYS A 32 -1.60 5.62 18.32
CA CYS A 32 -2.66 5.51 19.31
C CYS A 32 -2.82 6.85 20.06
N PRO A 33 -4.05 7.41 20.18
CA PRO A 33 -4.28 8.66 20.89
C PRO A 33 -4.14 8.52 22.42
N GLU A 34 -4.31 7.32 22.96
CA GLU A 34 -4.23 7.07 24.41
C GLU A 34 -2.79 6.95 24.90
N CYS A 35 -1.99 6.09 24.26
CA CYS A 35 -0.64 5.76 24.72
C CYS A 35 0.48 6.33 23.83
N GLY A 36 0.13 6.87 22.65
CA GLY A 36 1.10 7.40 21.70
C GLY A 36 1.90 6.35 20.92
N ALA A 37 1.70 5.05 21.18
CA ALA A 37 2.38 3.98 20.44
C ALA A 37 1.88 3.90 18.99
N ARG A 38 2.78 3.58 18.04
CA ARG A 38 2.43 3.28 16.64
C ARG A 38 2.00 1.82 16.49
N ALA A 39 1.08 1.40 17.34
CA ALA A 39 0.55 0.03 17.40
C ALA A 39 -0.97 -0.01 17.16
N LEU A 40 -1.57 1.04 16.59
CA LEU A 40 -3.00 1.08 16.27
C LEU A 40 -3.24 0.43 14.90
N ARG A 41 -4.04 -0.65 14.88
CA ARG A 41 -4.32 -1.51 13.72
C ARG A 41 -5.84 -1.63 13.51
N LYS A 42 -6.31 -1.79 12.27
CA LYS A 42 -7.74 -2.04 12.01
C LYS A 42 -8.01 -3.54 12.13
N VAL A 43 -8.83 -3.93 13.09
CA VAL A 43 -9.23 -5.32 13.38
C VAL A 43 -10.75 -5.37 13.34
N ASP A 44 -11.33 -6.21 12.48
CA ASP A 44 -12.78 -6.39 12.34
C ASP A 44 -13.57 -5.10 12.06
N GLY A 45 -12.94 -4.12 11.40
CA GLY A 45 -13.55 -2.82 11.10
C GLY A 45 -13.31 -1.73 12.15
N CYS A 46 -12.85 -2.08 13.36
CA CYS A 46 -12.48 -1.16 14.42
C CYS A 46 -10.98 -0.88 14.47
N LEU A 47 -10.57 0.31 14.92
CA LEU A 47 -9.18 0.56 15.28
C LEU A 47 -8.89 -0.04 16.67
N ARG A 48 -7.86 -0.86 16.80
CA ARG A 48 -7.42 -1.48 18.06
C ARG A 48 -5.92 -1.31 18.24
N CYS A 49 -5.50 -0.92 19.44
CA CYS A 49 -4.08 -0.78 19.79
C CYS A 49 -3.54 -2.05 20.44
N ASP A 50 -2.43 -2.60 19.96
CA ASP A 50 -1.81 -3.79 20.57
C ASP A 50 -1.06 -3.49 21.89
N GLU A 51 -0.68 -2.23 22.16
CA GLU A 51 0.06 -1.86 23.37
C GLU A 51 -0.83 -1.64 24.59
N CYS A 52 -1.87 -0.81 24.44
CA CYS A 52 -2.78 -0.46 25.55
C CYS A 52 -4.17 -1.10 25.41
N HIS A 53 -4.40 -1.90 24.36
CA HIS A 53 -5.69 -2.50 24.04
C HIS A 53 -6.84 -1.50 23.82
N HIS A 54 -6.51 -0.22 23.61
CA HIS A 54 -7.51 0.80 23.29
C HIS A 54 -8.22 0.47 21.97
N MET A 55 -9.55 0.59 21.98
CA MET A 55 -10.37 0.57 20.76
C MET A 55 -10.76 1.99 20.37
N GLY A 56 -10.32 2.42 19.18
CA GLY A 56 -10.68 3.69 18.56
C GLY A 56 -11.95 3.57 17.72
N GLY A 57 -12.13 4.50 16.78
CA GLY A 57 -13.30 4.55 15.91
C GLY A 57 -13.54 3.23 15.15
N CYS A 58 -14.75 2.71 15.28
CA CYS A 58 -15.30 1.63 14.47
C CYS A 58 -16.11 2.26 13.34
N GLY A 59 -15.76 1.93 12.10
CA GLY A 59 -16.44 2.39 10.90
C GLY A 59 -16.69 1.24 9.96
#